data_AF-A0A7K8AKJ7-F1
#
_entry.id   AF-A0A7K8AKJ7-F1
#
_cell.length_a   1.000
_cell.length_b   1.000
_cell.length_c   1.000
_cell.angle_alpha   90.00
_cell.angle_beta   90.00
_cell.angle_gamma   90.00
#
_symmetry.space_group_name_H-M   'P 1'
#
loop_
_entity.id
_entity.type
_entity.pdbx_description
1 polymer ?
#
loop_
_entity_poly.entity_id
_entity_poly.type
_entity_poly.pdbx_seq_one_letter_code
_entity_poly.pdbx_strand_id
1 'polypeptide(L)'
;VFQPRPEDHEKYGGDPEEPHKIHVITRIKSVIGRPYWEKKIVRDLGLDKAHRPRLHKNIPSVNSRLKVIKHLIRIQPLKLPYGLPTEEEMPSAFLTPRGELVIKKRLKPVEQKEIKS
;
A
#
# COMPACT_ATOMS: atom_id res chain seq x y z
N VAL A 1 -18.08 -12.93 8.69
CA VAL A 1 -16.60 -13.02 8.52
C VAL A 1 -15.92 -11.66 8.44
N PHE A 2 -16.40 -10.68 7.65
CA PHE A 2 -15.74 -9.35 7.53
C PHE A 2 -16.33 -8.28 8.47
N GLN A 3 -16.61 -8.64 9.72
CA GLN A 3 -17.03 -7.71 10.76
C GLN A 3 -15.93 -7.74 11.82
N PRO A 4 -15.11 -6.68 11.94
CA PRO A 4 -14.05 -6.64 12.93
C PRO A 4 -14.65 -6.55 14.33
N ARG A 5 -13.99 -7.17 15.31
CA ARG A 5 -14.33 -7.03 16.73
C ARG A 5 -13.48 -5.92 17.35
N PRO A 6 -13.90 -5.30 18.47
CA PRO A 6 -13.10 -4.30 19.18
C PRO A 6 -11.65 -4.74 19.45
N GLU A 7 -11.45 -5.99 19.86
CA GLU A 7 -10.13 -6.61 20.09
C GLU A 7 -9.23 -6.61 18.84
N ASP A 8 -9.82 -6.73 17.64
CA ASP A 8 -9.06 -6.71 16.38
C ASP A 8 -8.51 -5.30 16.11
N HIS A 9 -9.22 -4.25 16.52
CA HIS A 9 -8.77 -2.87 16.35
C HIS A 9 -7.55 -2.56 17.21
N GLU A 10 -7.53 -2.99 18.47
CA GLU A 10 -6.38 -2.84 19.36
C GLU A 10 -5.15 -3.61 18.84
N LYS A 11 -5.36 -4.83 18.32
CA LYS A 11 -4.29 -5.69 17.83
C LYS A 11 -3.63 -5.15 16.56
N TYR A 12 -4.43 -4.65 15.61
CA TYR A 12 -3.93 -4.24 14.29
C TYR A 12 -3.75 -2.72 14.14
N GLY A 13 -4.19 -1.94 15.13
CA GLY A 13 -4.05 -0.48 15.15
C GLY A 13 -4.87 0.22 14.07
N GLY A 14 -6.07 -0.28 13.78
CA GLY A 14 -6.98 0.29 12.79
C GLY A 14 -8.16 0.98 13.45
N ASP A 15 -8.45 2.21 13.04
CA ASP A 15 -9.58 3.00 13.54
C ASP A 15 -10.85 2.73 12.69
N PRO A 16 -11.98 2.31 13.30
CA PRO A 16 -13.24 2.16 12.58
C PRO A 16 -13.86 3.49 12.13
N GLU A 17 -13.59 4.60 12.84
CA GLU A 17 -14.14 5.92 12.50
C GLU A 17 -13.41 6.53 11.29
N GLU A 18 -12.09 6.32 11.20
CA GLU A 18 -11.27 6.77 10.09
C GLU A 18 -10.68 5.59 9.27
N PRO A 19 -11.47 4.96 8.40
CA PRO A 19 -10.98 3.88 7.56
C PRO A 19 -9.98 4.38 6.52
N HIS A 20 -8.93 3.59 6.27
CA HIS A 20 -7.94 3.95 5.25
C HIS A 20 -8.56 3.94 3.84
N LYS A 21 -8.15 4.90 3.03
CA LYS A 21 -8.73 5.13 1.68
C LYS A 21 -8.15 4.21 0.60
N ILE A 22 -6.89 3.80 0.75
CA ILE A 22 -6.13 3.06 -0.29
C ILE A 22 -5.51 1.80 0.32
N HIS A 23 -5.66 0.69 -0.40
CA HIS A 23 -4.98 -0.56 -0.13
C HIS A 23 -3.66 -0.65 -0.91
N VAL A 24 -2.61 -1.09 -0.22
CA VAL A 24 -1.38 -1.62 -0.81
C VAL A 24 -1.53 -3.13 -0.91
N ILE A 25 -1.64 -3.64 -2.13
CA ILE A 25 -1.85 -5.07 -2.39
C ILE A 25 -0.60 -5.65 -3.02
N THR A 26 -0.13 -6.75 -2.44
CA THR A 26 1.03 -7.49 -2.96
C THR A 26 0.66 -8.95 -3.15
N ARG A 27 0.88 -9.52 -4.34
CA ARG A 27 0.73 -10.96 -4.54
C ARG A 27 1.89 -11.72 -3.89
N ILE A 28 1.57 -12.64 -3.00
CA ILE A 28 2.55 -13.44 -2.24
C ILE A 28 2.52 -14.92 -2.60
N LYS A 29 1.43 -15.45 -3.17
CA LYS A 29 1.34 -16.84 -3.65
C LYS A 29 1.20 -16.92 -5.16
N SER A 30 1.59 -18.08 -5.71
CA SER A 30 1.48 -18.36 -7.15
C SER A 30 0.03 -18.58 -7.60
N VAL A 31 -0.25 -18.20 -8.85
CA VAL A 31 -1.52 -18.44 -9.56
C VAL A 31 -1.55 -19.75 -10.34
N ILE A 32 -0.43 -20.48 -10.37
CA ILE A 32 -0.34 -21.79 -11.03
C ILE A 32 -1.25 -22.78 -10.29
N GLY A 33 -1.99 -23.59 -11.05
CA GLY A 33 -2.97 -24.54 -10.49
C GLY A 33 -4.25 -23.90 -9.93
N ARG A 34 -4.42 -22.57 -10.05
CA ARG A 34 -5.64 -21.88 -9.60
C ARG A 34 -6.74 -21.87 -10.66
N PRO A 35 -8.02 -21.78 -10.24
CA PRO A 35 -9.13 -21.61 -11.17
C PRO A 35 -8.96 -20.40 -12.09
N TYR A 36 -9.57 -20.48 -13.27
CA TYR A 36 -9.41 -19.44 -14.30
C TYR A 36 -9.94 -18.07 -13.86
N TRP A 37 -11.00 -18.03 -13.04
CA TRP A 37 -11.57 -16.78 -12.54
C TRP A 37 -10.63 -16.06 -11.57
N GLU A 38 -9.89 -16.77 -10.71
CA GLU A 38 -8.88 -16.17 -9.85
C GLU A 38 -7.74 -15.55 -10.69
N LYS A 39 -7.29 -16.27 -11.72
CA LYS A 39 -6.26 -15.78 -12.65
C LYS A 39 -6.71 -14.51 -13.36
N LYS A 40 -7.99 -14.44 -13.77
CA LYS A 40 -8.58 -13.25 -14.39
C LYS A 40 -8.56 -12.07 -13.41
N ILE A 41 -9.02 -12.25 -12.17
CA ILE A 41 -9.01 -11.19 -11.15
C ILE A 41 -7.60 -10.68 -10.88
N VAL A 42 -6.60 -11.56 -10.80
CA VAL A 42 -5.19 -11.18 -10.59
C VAL A 42 -4.68 -10.30 -11.75
N ARG A 43 -5.02 -10.64 -12.99
CA ARG A 43 -4.68 -9.83 -14.19
C ARG A 43 -5.39 -8.49 -14.17
N ASP A 44 -6.71 -8.48 -13.90
CA ASP A 44 -7.53 -7.27 -13.86
C ASP A 44 -7.05 -6.28 -12.78
N LEU A 45 -6.48 -6.79 -11.68
CA LEU A 45 -5.89 -5.98 -10.61
C LEU A 45 -4.41 -5.62 -10.84
N GLY A 46 -3.80 -6.04 -11.95
CA GLY A 46 -2.41 -5.75 -12.29
C GLY A 46 -1.37 -6.41 -11.39
N LEU A 47 -1.71 -7.59 -10.83
CA LEU A 47 -0.92 -8.37 -9.89
C LEU A 47 -0.14 -9.53 -10.57
N ASP A 48 0.22 -9.37 -11.83
CA ASP A 48 0.90 -10.40 -12.64
C ASP A 48 2.28 -10.78 -12.11
N LYS A 49 3.01 -9.79 -11.60
CA LYS A 49 4.33 -9.97 -10.98
C LYS A 49 4.17 -10.14 -9.46
N ALA A 50 4.70 -11.23 -8.93
CA ALA A 50 4.74 -11.46 -7.48
C ALA A 50 5.63 -10.41 -6.79
N HIS A 51 5.36 -10.16 -5.52
CA HIS A 51 6.15 -9.25 -4.66
C HIS A 51 6.26 -7.80 -5.17
N ARG A 52 5.44 -7.40 -6.15
CA ARG A 52 5.31 -6.01 -6.58
C ARG A 52 4.03 -5.40 -6.00
N PRO A 53 4.13 -4.38 -5.14
CA PRO A 53 2.95 -3.74 -4.58
C PRO A 53 2.18 -2.96 -5.67
N ARG A 54 0.85 -2.92 -5.51
CA ARG A 54 -0.10 -2.15 -6.31
C ARG A 54 -1.06 -1.41 -5.40
N LEU A 55 -1.41 -0.19 -5.79
CA LEU A 55 -2.37 0.64 -5.07
C LEU A 55 -3.76 0.47 -5.66
N HIS A 56 -4.75 0.20 -4.81
CA HIS A 56 -6.15 0.14 -5.21
C HIS A 56 -7.04 0.87 -4.20
N LYS A 57 -8.15 1.42 -4.67
CA LYS A 57 -9.13 2.13 -3.83
C LYS A 57 -9.83 1.15 -2.89
N ASN A 58 -10.04 1.54 -1.63
CA ASN A 58 -10.88 0.81 -0.68
C ASN A 58 -12.35 1.10 -0.97
N ILE A 59 -12.90 0.45 -2.01
CA ILE A 59 -14.31 0.57 -2.42
C ILE A 59 -14.96 -0.82 -2.51
N PRO A 60 -16.30 -0.94 -2.35
CA PRO A 60 -16.97 -2.24 -2.33
C PRO A 60 -16.71 -3.11 -3.56
N SER A 61 -16.70 -2.51 -4.76
CA SER A 61 -16.43 -3.20 -6.03
C SER A 61 -15.05 -3.88 -6.04
N VAL A 62 -14.01 -3.17 -5.58
CA VAL A 62 -12.65 -3.71 -5.46
C VAL A 62 -12.59 -4.75 -4.35
N ASN A 63 -13.17 -4.45 -3.19
CA ASN A 63 -13.14 -5.34 -2.02
C ASN A 63 -13.79 -6.69 -2.31
N SER A 64 -14.89 -6.73 -3.07
CA SER A 64 -15.50 -7.99 -3.49
C SER A 64 -14.55 -8.86 -4.33
N ARG A 65 -13.76 -8.27 -5.21
CA ARG A 65 -12.73 -9.00 -5.98
C ARG A 65 -11.59 -9.47 -5.09
N LEU A 66 -11.12 -8.63 -4.16
CA LEU A 66 -10.06 -8.98 -3.21
C LEU A 66 -10.46 -10.13 -2.29
N LYS A 67 -11.75 -10.20 -1.89
CA LYS A 67 -12.27 -11.30 -1.06
C LYS A 67 -12.12 -12.66 -1.74
N VAL A 68 -12.28 -12.73 -3.06
CA VAL A 68 -12.13 -13.98 -3.83
C VAL A 68 -10.68 -14.48 -3.80
N ILE A 69 -9.71 -13.57 -3.95
CA ILE A 69 -8.28 -13.93 -4.04
C ILE A 69 -7.51 -13.69 -2.73
N LYS A 70 -8.19 -13.51 -1.59
CA LYS A 70 -7.59 -13.12 -0.30
C LYS A 70 -6.48 -14.06 0.17
N HIS A 71 -6.51 -15.32 -0.24
CA HIS A 71 -5.50 -16.33 0.09
C HIS A 71 -4.21 -16.22 -0.74
N LEU A 72 -4.21 -15.43 -1.82
CA LEU A 72 -3.05 -15.25 -2.72
C LEU A 72 -2.29 -13.95 -2.46
N ILE A 73 -2.91 -13.00 -1.77
CA ILE A 73 -2.46 -11.62 -1.63
C ILE A 73 -2.21 -11.23 -0.17
N ARG A 74 -1.36 -10.23 0.00
CA ARG A 74 -1.21 -9.46 1.24
C ARG A 74 -1.82 -8.08 1.01
N ILE A 75 -2.68 -7.66 1.93
CA ILE A 75 -3.34 -6.34 1.91
C ILE A 75 -2.80 -5.55 3.10
N GLN A 76 -2.34 -4.33 2.86
CA GLN A 76 -1.88 -3.39 3.87
C GLN A 76 -2.54 -2.03 3.63
N PRO A 77 -2.79 -1.21 4.67
CA PRO A 77 -3.21 0.18 4.48
C PRO A 77 -2.02 1.01 3.97
N LEU A 78 -2.28 1.97 3.08
CA LEU A 78 -1.27 2.96 2.70
C LEU A 78 -1.11 3.99 3.82
N LYS A 79 0.11 4.16 4.33
CA LYS A 79 0.45 5.17 5.35
C LYS A 79 1.20 6.33 4.70
N LEU A 80 0.82 7.55 5.05
CA LEU A 80 1.39 8.80 4.53
C LEU A 80 1.98 9.63 5.68
N PRO A 81 3.17 9.26 6.21
CA PRO A 81 3.74 9.95 7.38
C PRO A 81 4.04 11.43 7.13
N TYR A 82 4.31 11.81 5.88
CA TYR A 82 4.64 13.20 5.49
C TYR A 82 3.54 13.86 4.64
N GLY A 83 2.37 13.23 4.53
CA GLY A 83 1.30 13.67 3.63
C GLY A 83 1.47 13.20 2.18
N LEU A 84 0.79 13.88 1.25
CA LEU A 84 0.89 13.60 -0.18
C LEU A 84 2.14 14.29 -0.76
N PRO A 85 2.87 13.62 -1.66
CA PRO A 85 4.03 14.21 -2.29
C PRO A 85 3.62 15.37 -3.21
N THR A 86 4.41 16.46 -3.17
CA THR A 86 4.31 17.56 -4.12
C THR A 86 4.91 17.15 -5.47
N GLU A 87 4.59 17.87 -6.57
CA GLU A 87 5.11 17.56 -7.92
C GLU A 87 6.64 17.47 -7.99
N GLU A 88 7.34 18.35 -7.28
CA GLU A 88 8.81 18.33 -7.17
C GLU A 88 9.36 17.09 -6.43
N GLU A 89 8.56 16.55 -5.50
CA GLU A 89 8.94 15.45 -4.62
C GLU A 89 8.57 14.08 -5.21
N MET A 90 7.67 14.04 -6.19
CA MET A 90 7.25 12.83 -6.92
C MET A 90 8.40 11.90 -7.35
N PRO A 91 9.51 12.37 -7.97
CA PRO A 91 10.60 11.49 -8.36
C PRO A 91 11.38 10.91 -7.17
N SER A 92 11.26 11.52 -5.99
CA SER A 92 11.94 11.06 -4.77
C SER A 92 11.05 10.19 -3.87
N ALA A 93 9.77 10.08 -4.19
CA ALA A 93 8.80 9.30 -3.44
C ALA A 93 8.92 7.81 -3.79
N PHE A 94 8.97 6.95 -2.77
CA PHE A 94 8.99 5.50 -2.95
C PHE A 94 8.14 4.80 -1.88
N LEU A 95 7.59 3.64 -2.25
CA LEU A 95 6.77 2.82 -1.37
C LEU A 95 7.64 1.80 -0.63
N THR A 96 7.57 1.80 0.70
CA THR A 96 8.27 0.81 1.52
C THR A 96 7.50 -0.51 1.55
N PRO A 97 8.17 -1.64 1.86
CA PRO A 97 7.48 -2.93 2.04
C PRO A 97 6.43 -2.93 3.18
N ARG A 98 6.53 -1.97 4.10
CA ARG A 98 5.57 -1.77 5.20
C ARG A 98 4.27 -1.10 4.73
N GLY A 99 4.24 -0.53 3.53
CA GLY A 99 3.10 0.22 2.99
C GLY A 99 3.16 1.71 3.30
N GLU A 100 4.35 2.26 3.60
CA GLU A 100 4.54 3.69 3.83
C GLU A 100 5.05 4.37 2.56
N LEU A 101 4.46 5.51 2.19
CA LEU A 101 4.98 6.36 1.13
C LEU A 101 6.00 7.32 1.74
N VAL A 102 7.28 7.13 1.43
CA VAL A 102 8.38 7.92 1.98
C VAL A 102 8.97 8.79 0.88
N ILE A 103 9.19 10.07 1.19
CA ILE A 103 9.84 11.04 0.32
C ILE A 103 11.32 11.08 0.71
N LYS A 104 12.23 10.72 -0.21
CA LYS A 104 13.67 10.89 0.02
C LYS A 104 14.01 12.37 -0.05
N LYS A 105 14.07 13.05 1.09
CA LYS A 105 14.68 14.38 1.17
C LYS A 105 16.15 14.26 0.77
N ARG A 106 16.53 14.90 -0.33
CA ARG A 106 17.95 15.05 -0.70
C ARG A 106 18.64 15.79 0.44
N LEU A 107 19.83 15.30 0.84
CA LEU A 107 20.70 16.06 1.73
C LEU A 107 21.05 17.36 1.00
N LYS A 108 20.52 18.49 1.45
CA LYS A 108 21.00 19.79 0.99
C LYS A 108 22.44 19.96 1.53
N PRO A 109 23.41 20.43 0.74
CA PRO A 109 24.70 20.81 1.28
C PRO A 109 24.46 21.79 2.42
N VAL A 110 25.13 21.59 3.55
CA VAL A 110 25.07 22.55 4.68
C VAL A 110 25.56 23.89 4.14
N GLU A 111 24.73 24.93 4.22
CA GLU A 111 25.15 26.29 3.90
C GLU A 111 26.35 26.62 4.79
N GLN A 112 27.54 26.71 4.18
CA GLN A 112 28.73 27.16 4.86
C GLN A 112 28.50 28.61 5.25
N LYS A 113 28.17 28.86 6.51
CA LYS A 113 28.21 30.22 7.05
C LYS A 113 29.65 30.70 6.87
N GLU A 114 29.83 31.68 5.98
CA GLU A 114 31.11 32.37 5.83
C GLU A 114 31.55 32.83 7.22
N ILE A 115 32.63 32.24 7.70
CA ILE A 115 33.31 32.69 8.91
C ILE A 115 33.93 34.03 8.50
N LYS A 116 33.27 35.13 8.88
CA LYS A 116 33.83 36.47 8.72
C LYS A 116 35.02 36.58 9.67
N SER A 117 36.23 36.69 9.11
CA SER A 117 37.45 37.09 9.80
C SER A 117 37.37 38.52 10.34
#